data_AF-A0AAV2NGX3-F1
#
_entry.id   AF-A0AAV2NGX3-F1
#
_cell.length_a   1.000
_cell.length_b   1.000
_cell.length_c   1.000
_cell.angle_alpha   90.00
_cell.angle_beta   90.00
_cell.angle_gamma   90.00
#
_symmetry.space_group_name_H-M   'P 1'
#
loop_
_entity.id
_entity.type
_entity.pdbx_description
1 polymer ?
#
loop_
_entity_poly.entity_id
_entity_poly.type
_entity_poly.pdbx_seq_one_letter_code
_entity_poly.pdbx_strand_id
1 'polypeptide(L)'
;MKTETNDPWCETAVRTPVNDNAPNDRFEDSFLDNHRRLSDSEQYLQKLYSRLRVLQGGTTKKDLVTSLSVAKEDSIARLITSGNNPQSEEEAELATNPLIRHIAPHLQALTASELIHLLKADVLQATTEAEQQPNITEELQTNQLSTEHTSKSKDNN
;
A
#
# COMPACT_ATOMS: atom_id res chain seq x y z
N MET A 1 26.65 -8.29 -36.46
CA MET A 1 25.74 -7.16 -36.73
C MET A 1 26.29 -5.97 -35.95
N LYS A 2 26.76 -4.92 -36.63
CA LYS A 2 27.27 -3.71 -35.97
C LYS A 2 26.12 -2.71 -35.92
N THR A 3 25.70 -2.31 -34.72
CA THR A 3 24.68 -1.28 -34.52
C THR A 3 25.38 0.07 -34.53
N GLU A 4 25.21 0.82 -35.62
CA GLU A 4 25.60 2.23 -35.69
C GLU A 4 24.70 3.04 -34.76
N THR A 5 25.26 3.50 -33.66
CA THR A 5 24.64 4.50 -32.80
C THR A 5 24.79 5.85 -33.48
N ASN A 6 23.77 6.25 -34.26
CA ASN A 6 23.67 7.62 -34.74
C ASN A 6 23.34 8.52 -33.55
N ASP A 7 24.28 9.42 -33.24
CA ASP A 7 24.10 10.46 -32.24
C ASP A 7 23.04 11.46 -32.74
N PRO A 8 21.89 11.61 -32.04
CA PRO A 8 20.81 12.49 -32.49
C PRO A 8 21.16 13.99 -32.45
N TRP A 9 22.33 14.37 -31.93
CA TRP A 9 22.79 15.77 -31.87
C TRP A 9 23.79 16.13 -32.97
N CYS A 10 24.33 15.14 -33.67
CA CYS A 10 25.14 15.37 -34.86
C CYS A 10 24.23 15.34 -36.09
N GLU A 11 23.49 16.43 -36.30
CA GLU A 11 22.79 16.65 -37.56
C GLU A 11 23.84 16.64 -38.68
N THR A 12 23.76 15.62 -39.54
CA THR A 12 24.59 15.42 -40.71
C THR A 12 24.64 16.71 -41.50
N ALA A 13 25.71 17.50 -41.32
CA ALA A 13 25.93 18.72 -42.04
C ALA A 13 26.08 18.40 -43.53
N VAL A 14 24.97 18.45 -44.26
CA VAL A 14 24.94 18.50 -45.71
C VAL A 14 25.76 19.74 -46.09
N ARG A 15 27.01 19.51 -46.48
CA ARG A 15 27.89 20.56 -47.04
C ARG A 15 27.24 21.08 -48.31
N THR A 16 26.42 22.11 -48.18
CA THR A 16 26.09 23.01 -49.27
C THR A 16 27.36 23.81 -49.60
N PRO A 17 27.75 23.96 -50.88
CA PRO A 17 28.87 24.82 -51.24
C PRO A 17 28.54 26.25 -50.82
N VAL A 18 29.37 26.80 -49.94
CA VAL A 18 29.26 28.17 -49.44
C VAL A 18 29.44 29.11 -50.63
N ASN A 19 28.42 29.94 -50.88
CA ASN A 19 28.52 31.09 -51.75
C ASN A 19 29.05 32.26 -50.90
N ASP A 20 30.26 32.72 -51.17
CA ASP A 20 31.02 33.71 -50.36
C ASP A 20 30.43 35.14 -50.38
N ASN A 21 29.23 35.36 -50.91
CA ASN A 21 28.59 36.68 -51.00
C ASN A 21 27.24 36.80 -50.25
N ALA A 22 26.94 35.89 -49.33
CA ALA A 22 25.83 36.05 -48.39
C ALA A 22 26.31 36.74 -47.10
N PRO A 23 25.51 37.61 -46.45
CA PRO A 23 25.85 38.13 -45.13
C PRO A 23 26.06 36.94 -44.18
N ASN A 24 27.23 36.91 -43.54
CA ASN A 24 27.69 35.83 -42.68
C ASN A 24 26.80 35.72 -41.43
N ASP A 25 25.67 35.03 -41.54
CA ASP A 25 24.72 34.78 -40.43
C ASP A 25 25.15 33.54 -39.61
N ARG A 26 26.46 33.34 -39.46
CA ARG A 26 27.04 32.34 -38.57
C ARG A 26 27.42 33.02 -37.27
N PHE A 27 26.98 32.45 -36.15
CA PHE A 27 27.46 32.84 -34.82
C PHE A 27 28.99 32.85 -34.82
N GLU A 28 29.58 34.05 -34.74
CA GLU A 28 31.00 34.18 -34.51
C GLU A 28 31.28 33.67 -33.09
N ASP A 29 32.00 32.55 -33.03
CA ASP A 29 32.49 31.98 -31.79
C ASP A 29 33.48 32.98 -31.16
N SER A 30 32.93 33.87 -30.33
CA SER A 30 33.66 34.93 -29.62
C SER A 30 34.41 34.37 -28.40
N PHE A 31 34.51 33.04 -28.25
CA PHE A 31 35.27 32.41 -27.15
C PHE A 31 36.78 32.34 -27.41
N LEU A 32 37.27 32.90 -28.54
CA LEU A 32 38.69 32.86 -28.92
C LEU A 32 39.50 34.12 -28.59
N ASP A 33 38.93 35.09 -27.86
CA ASP A 33 39.70 36.24 -27.36
C ASP A 33 40.04 36.08 -25.89
N ASN A 34 41.25 35.56 -25.64
CA ASN A 34 42.05 35.73 -24.42
C ASN A 34 41.24 36.10 -23.17
N HIS A 35 40.36 35.21 -22.72
CA HIS A 35 39.49 35.47 -21.57
C HIS A 35 40.37 35.72 -20.36
N ARG A 36 40.58 37.01 -20.06
CA ARG A 36 41.26 37.46 -18.86
C ARG A 36 40.44 36.87 -17.72
N ARG A 37 41.02 35.90 -17.00
CA ARG A 37 40.38 35.26 -15.84
C ARG A 37 39.70 36.34 -15.02
N LEU A 38 38.41 36.15 -14.73
CA LEU A 38 37.66 37.05 -13.87
C LEU A 38 38.48 37.29 -12.60
N SER A 39 38.60 38.55 -12.18
CA SER A 39 39.54 38.95 -11.12
C SER A 39 39.27 38.26 -9.78
N ASP A 40 38.08 37.73 -9.58
CA ASP A 40 37.62 37.00 -8.41
C ASP A 40 37.54 35.47 -8.61
N SER A 41 37.87 34.94 -9.79
CA SER A 41 37.75 33.50 -10.10
C SER A 41 38.53 32.60 -9.13
N GLU A 42 39.72 33.04 -8.71
CA GLU A 42 40.54 32.30 -7.74
C GLU A 42 39.93 32.34 -6.33
N GLN A 43 39.36 33.48 -5.91
CA GLN A 43 38.69 33.61 -4.62
C GLN A 43 37.43 32.75 -4.57
N TYR A 44 36.67 32.74 -5.67
CA TYR A 44 35.49 31.89 -5.81
C TYR A 44 35.85 30.40 -5.72
N LEU A 45 36.89 29.97 -6.44
CA LEU A 45 37.36 28.58 -6.38
C LEU A 45 37.85 28.21 -4.97
N GLN A 46 38.59 29.08 -4.28
CA GLN A 46 38.99 28.84 -2.89
C GLN A 46 37.79 28.72 -1.94
N LYS A 47 36.75 29.54 -2.13
CA LYS A 47 35.50 29.43 -1.37
C LYS A 47 34.76 28.13 -1.66
N LEU A 48 34.81 27.65 -2.91
CA LEU A 48 34.22 26.38 -3.29
C LEU A 48 34.98 25.19 -2.67
N TYR A 49 36.31 25.19 -2.74
CA TYR A 49 37.16 24.15 -2.15
C TYR A 49 37.09 24.11 -0.62
N SER A 50 36.99 25.27 0.05
CA SER A 50 36.82 25.31 1.51
C SER A 50 35.47 24.72 1.93
N ARG A 51 34.38 25.03 1.23
CA ARG A 51 33.08 24.39 1.45
C ARG A 51 33.12 22.90 1.17
N LEU A 52 33.75 22.49 0.07
CA LEU A 52 33.91 21.08 -0.29
C LEU A 52 34.71 20.33 0.78
N ARG A 53 35.77 20.94 1.33
CA ARG A 53 36.57 20.35 2.41
C ARG A 53 35.80 20.22 3.72
N VAL A 54 34.88 21.13 4.02
CA VAL A 54 33.95 20.98 5.17
C VAL A 54 33.00 19.80 4.95
N LEU A 55 32.51 19.62 3.72
CA LEU A 55 31.62 18.50 3.36
C LEU A 55 32.37 17.15 3.31
N GLN A 56 33.59 17.12 2.77
CA GLN A 56 34.41 15.91 2.65
C GLN A 56 35.17 15.57 3.95
N GLY A 57 35.52 16.56 4.76
CA GLY A 57 36.23 16.39 6.03
C GLY A 57 35.31 16.07 7.21
N GLY A 58 34.00 16.04 6.99
CA GLY A 58 32.96 15.92 8.02
C GLY A 58 32.43 14.50 8.26
N THR A 59 33.07 13.46 7.72
CA THR A 59 32.76 12.08 8.09
C THR A 59 33.96 11.50 8.83
N THR A 60 34.02 11.75 10.13
CA THR A 60 34.96 11.05 10.98
C THR A 60 34.62 9.55 10.98
N LYS A 61 35.58 8.68 11.35
CA LYS A 61 35.31 7.25 11.53
C LYS A 61 34.12 7.02 12.50
N LYS A 62 33.90 7.95 13.44
CA LYS A 62 32.75 7.92 14.36
C LYS A 62 31.44 8.17 13.62
N ASP A 63 31.39 9.16 12.74
CA ASP A 63 30.20 9.50 11.93
C ASP A 63 29.82 8.35 10.99
N LEU A 64 30.82 7.67 10.42
CA LEU A 64 30.61 6.47 9.62
C LEU A 64 30.03 5.32 10.47
N VAL A 65 30.59 5.07 11.65
CA VAL A 65 30.09 4.02 12.55
C VAL A 65 28.68 4.33 13.04
N THR A 66 28.35 5.58 13.35
CA THR A 66 26.99 5.98 13.71
C THR A 66 26.03 5.83 12.53
N SER A 67 26.44 6.24 11.32
CA SER A 67 25.63 6.05 10.11
C SER A 67 25.36 4.57 9.83
N LEU A 68 26.36 3.71 10.01
CA LEU A 68 26.20 2.26 9.86
C LEU A 68 25.31 1.67 10.96
N SER A 69 25.41 2.16 12.19
CA SER A 69 24.54 1.73 13.28
C SER A 69 23.07 2.07 13.00
N VAL A 70 22.81 3.30 12.53
CA VAL A 70 21.46 3.75 12.13
C VAL A 70 20.95 2.92 10.96
N ALA A 71 21.77 2.69 9.93
CA ALA A 71 21.38 1.88 8.78
C ALA A 71 21.08 0.41 9.16
N LYS A 72 21.84 -0.15 10.12
CA LYS A 72 21.58 -1.50 10.65
C LYS A 72 20.23 -1.58 11.37
N GLU A 73 19.96 -0.62 12.24
CA GLU A 73 18.71 -0.55 13.01
C GLU A 73 17.50 -0.38 12.09
N ASP A 74 17.59 0.54 11.11
CA ASP A 74 16.57 0.73 10.08
C ASP A 74 16.32 -0.54 9.25
N SER A 75 17.39 -1.25 8.88
CA SER A 75 17.26 -2.53 8.17
C SER A 75 16.57 -3.61 9.01
N ILE A 76 16.83 -3.66 10.32
CA ILE A 76 16.18 -4.61 11.23
C ILE A 76 14.69 -4.25 11.39
N ALA A 77 14.38 -2.97 11.59
CA ALA A 77 13.02 -2.48 11.69
C ALA A 77 12.22 -2.80 10.42
N ARG A 78 12.80 -2.58 9.25
CA ARG A 78 12.20 -2.97 7.97
C ARG A 78 12.02 -4.47 7.85
N LEU A 79 12.98 -5.30 8.25
CA LEU A 79 12.84 -6.75 8.16
C LEU A 79 11.68 -7.25 9.04
N ILE A 80 11.62 -6.78 10.30
CA ILE A 80 10.54 -7.12 11.25
C ILE A 80 9.17 -6.66 10.69
N THR A 81 9.12 -5.46 10.12
CA THR A 81 7.87 -4.88 9.60
C THR A 81 7.48 -5.47 8.23
N SER A 82 8.44 -5.85 7.40
CA SER A 82 8.18 -6.40 6.05
C SER A 82 7.51 -7.77 6.07
N GLY A 83 7.64 -8.52 7.18
CA GLY A 83 6.92 -9.78 7.40
C GLY A 83 5.54 -9.59 8.04
N ASN A 84 5.26 -8.42 8.61
CA ASN A 84 3.99 -8.07 9.23
C ASN A 84 3.32 -6.99 8.38
N ASN A 85 2.59 -7.40 7.34
CA ASN A 85 1.52 -6.53 6.87
C ASN A 85 0.62 -6.25 8.09
N PRO A 86 0.40 -4.99 8.50
CA PRO A 86 -0.47 -4.70 9.63
C PRO A 86 -1.94 -5.05 9.34
N GLN A 87 -2.29 -5.43 8.10
CA GLN A 87 -3.43 -6.31 7.88
C GLN A 87 -3.07 -7.69 8.41
N SER A 88 -3.43 -7.94 9.67
CA SER A 88 -3.60 -9.30 10.20
C SER A 88 -4.25 -10.17 9.10
N GLU A 89 -3.78 -11.39 8.90
CA GLU A 89 -4.38 -12.34 7.95
C GLU A 89 -5.91 -12.44 8.13
N GLU A 90 -6.39 -12.21 9.35
CA GLU A 90 -7.80 -12.18 9.73
C GLU A 90 -8.61 -10.99 9.16
N GLU A 91 -7.94 -9.90 8.77
CA GLU A 91 -8.50 -8.68 8.15
C GLU A 91 -8.27 -8.62 6.63
N ALA A 92 -7.78 -9.70 6.02
CA ALA A 92 -7.71 -9.78 4.57
C ALA A 92 -9.13 -9.77 3.97
N GLU A 93 -9.34 -8.91 2.97
CA GLU A 93 -10.61 -8.82 2.26
C GLU A 93 -10.89 -10.12 1.49
N LEU A 94 -12.05 -10.72 1.73
CA LEU A 94 -12.50 -11.91 1.02
C LEU A 94 -13.12 -11.52 -0.34
N ALA A 95 -13.02 -12.42 -1.31
CA ALA A 95 -13.67 -12.23 -2.60
C ALA A 95 -15.19 -12.13 -2.42
N THR A 96 -15.78 -11.00 -2.82
CA THR A 96 -17.21 -10.74 -2.62
C THR A 96 -18.03 -10.98 -3.89
N ASN A 97 -19.19 -11.64 -3.74
CA ASN A 97 -20.20 -11.72 -4.80
C ASN A 97 -21.13 -10.49 -4.73
N PRO A 98 -21.19 -9.64 -5.76
CA PRO A 98 -21.94 -8.38 -5.72
C PRO A 98 -23.46 -8.58 -5.67
N LEU A 99 -23.98 -9.69 -6.24
CA LEU A 99 -25.40 -10.00 -6.24
C LEU A 99 -25.86 -10.45 -4.85
N ILE A 100 -25.08 -11.31 -4.20
CA ILE A 100 -25.40 -11.82 -2.86
C ILE A 100 -25.39 -10.66 -1.86
N ARG A 101 -24.45 -9.72 -1.97
CA ARG A 101 -24.42 -8.50 -1.15
C ARG A 101 -25.71 -7.67 -1.25
N HIS A 102 -26.38 -7.69 -2.41
CA HIS A 102 -27.62 -6.95 -2.60
C HIS A 102 -28.82 -7.68 -1.99
N ILE A 103 -28.86 -9.01 -2.10
CA ILE A 103 -30.03 -9.82 -1.73
C ILE A 103 -29.98 -10.26 -0.26
N ALA A 104 -28.79 -10.60 0.24
CA ALA A 104 -28.59 -11.13 1.58
C ALA A 104 -27.23 -10.67 2.16
N PRO A 105 -27.10 -9.36 2.48
CA PRO A 105 -25.83 -8.82 2.99
C PRO A 105 -25.39 -9.45 4.31
N HIS A 106 -26.33 -9.90 5.14
CA HIS A 106 -26.05 -10.53 6.44
C HIS A 106 -25.41 -11.93 6.32
N LEU A 107 -25.46 -12.57 5.15
CA LEU A 107 -24.87 -13.89 4.92
C LEU A 107 -23.45 -13.80 4.35
N GLN A 108 -22.95 -12.60 4.07
CA GLN A 108 -21.68 -12.42 3.39
C GLN A 108 -20.69 -11.65 4.25
N ALA A 109 -19.64 -12.34 4.69
CA ALA A 109 -18.49 -11.74 5.35
C ALA A 109 -17.62 -10.94 4.36
N LEU A 110 -17.12 -9.79 4.80
CA LEU A 110 -16.15 -8.97 4.07
C LEU A 110 -14.71 -9.37 4.42
N THR A 111 -14.49 -9.87 5.63
CA THR A 111 -13.17 -10.31 6.14
C THR A 111 -13.22 -11.74 6.68
N ALA A 112 -12.05 -12.38 6.82
CA ALA A 112 -11.96 -13.72 7.41
C ALA A 112 -12.47 -13.75 8.86
N SER A 113 -12.23 -12.70 9.64
CA SER A 113 -12.74 -12.58 11.01
C SER A 113 -14.27 -12.55 11.09
N GLU A 114 -14.93 -11.80 10.19
CA GLU A 114 -16.39 -11.77 10.07
C GLU A 114 -16.96 -13.13 9.68
N LEU A 115 -16.30 -13.86 8.77
CA LEU A 115 -16.71 -15.20 8.36
C LEU A 115 -16.71 -16.17 9.54
N ILE A 116 -15.69 -16.10 10.39
CA ILE A 116 -15.60 -16.89 11.61
C ILE A 116 -16.75 -16.54 12.55
N HIS A 117 -17.11 -15.26 12.70
CA HIS A 117 -18.24 -14.85 13.54
C HIS A 117 -19.58 -15.35 13.01
N LEU A 118 -19.81 -15.30 11.69
CA LEU A 118 -21.01 -15.87 11.06
C LEU A 118 -21.10 -17.38 11.33
N LEU A 119 -20.01 -18.12 11.10
CA LEU A 119 -19.98 -19.56 11.35
C LEU A 119 -20.25 -19.89 12.83
N LYS A 120 -19.67 -19.12 13.75
CA LYS A 120 -19.94 -19.27 15.19
C LYS A 120 -21.41 -19.05 15.51
N ALA A 121 -22.04 -18.04 14.90
CA ALA A 121 -23.47 -17.79 15.08
C ALA A 121 -24.32 -18.94 14.55
N ASP A 122 -24.02 -19.47 13.36
CA ASP A 122 -24.74 -20.60 12.77
C ASP A 122 -24.66 -21.86 13.64
N VAL A 123 -23.47 -22.17 14.17
CA VAL A 123 -23.28 -23.30 15.08
C VAL A 123 -24.09 -23.10 16.37
N LEU A 124 -24.04 -21.91 16.96
CA LEU A 124 -24.81 -21.60 18.17
C LEU A 124 -26.31 -21.70 17.91
N GLN A 125 -26.79 -21.21 16.78
CA GLN A 125 -28.18 -21.31 16.38
C GLN A 125 -28.60 -22.78 16.29
N ALA A 126 -27.83 -23.60 15.56
CA ALA A 126 -28.09 -25.04 15.44
C ALA A 126 -28.13 -25.74 16.80
N THR A 127 -27.25 -25.38 17.75
CA THR A 127 -27.29 -25.93 19.10
C THR A 127 -28.54 -25.49 19.87
N THR A 128 -28.93 -24.22 19.78
CA THR A 128 -30.12 -23.71 20.48
C THR A 128 -31.42 -24.30 19.94
N GLU A 129 -31.52 -24.50 18.63
CA GLU A 129 -32.68 -25.14 17.99
C GLU A 129 -32.77 -26.63 18.37
N ALA A 130 -31.63 -27.33 18.44
CA ALA A 130 -31.58 -28.72 18.90
C ALA A 130 -31.96 -28.89 20.38
N GLU A 131 -31.62 -27.92 21.23
CA GLU A 131 -32.03 -27.90 22.64
C GLU A 131 -33.52 -27.54 22.84
N GLN A 132 -34.13 -26.79 21.92
CA GLN A 132 -35.56 -26.46 21.98
C GLN A 132 -36.47 -27.59 21.48
N GLN A 133 -36.05 -28.40 20.50
CA GLN A 133 -36.87 -29.51 20.00
C GLN A 133 -37.31 -30.57 21.03
N PRO A 134 -36.53 -30.99 22.05
CA PRO A 134 -37.04 -31.90 23.06
C PRO A 134 -38.15 -31.30 23.95
N ASN A 135 -38.25 -29.98 24.08
CA ASN A 135 -39.25 -29.34 24.94
C ASN A 135 -40.65 -29.19 24.30
N ILE A 136 -40.74 -29.12 22.97
CA ILE A 136 -42.02 -28.88 22.29
C ILE A 136 -42.92 -30.13 22.32
N THR A 137 -42.34 -31.32 22.45
CA THR A 137 -43.11 -32.58 22.48
C THR A 137 -43.78 -32.83 23.84
N GLU A 138 -43.24 -32.29 24.94
CA GLU A 138 -43.83 -32.44 26.29
C GLU A 138 -44.88 -31.36 26.62
N GLU A 139 -44.74 -30.13 26.09
CA GLU A 139 -45.73 -29.06 26.29
C GLU A 139 -47.02 -29.25 25.47
N LEU A 140 -46.98 -29.96 24.33
CA LEU A 140 -48.19 -30.26 23.55
C LEU A 140 -49.03 -31.41 24.13
N GLN A 141 -48.44 -32.29 24.95
CA GLN A 141 -49.17 -33.41 25.56
C GLN A 141 -49.85 -33.04 26.89
N THR A 142 -49.31 -32.08 27.63
CA THR A 142 -49.90 -31.61 28.91
C THR A 142 -51.09 -30.67 28.71
N ASN A 143 -51.18 -29.97 27.58
CA ASN A 143 -52.26 -29.04 27.28
C ASN A 143 -53.53 -29.69 26.69
N GLN A 144 -53.48 -30.95 26.22
CA GLN A 144 -54.68 -31.65 25.70
C GLN A 144 -55.42 -32.51 26.74
N LEU A 145 -54.80 -32.86 27.87
CA LEU A 145 -55.45 -33.67 28.91
C LEU A 145 -56.26 -32.82 29.91
N SER A 146 -56.11 -31.50 29.92
CA SER A 146 -56.74 -30.61 30.91
C SER A 146 -58.12 -30.04 30.54
N THR A 147 -58.68 -30.35 29.36
CA THR A 147 -59.98 -29.80 28.93
C THR A 147 -61.19 -30.73 29.07
N GLU A 148 -61.07 -31.95 29.61
CA GLU A 148 -62.20 -32.92 29.60
C GLU A 148 -62.93 -33.15 30.94
N HIS A 149 -62.59 -32.45 32.03
CA HIS A 149 -63.25 -32.68 33.32
C HIS A 149 -63.56 -31.40 34.10
N THR A 150 -64.63 -30.67 33.73
CA THR A 150 -65.45 -29.89 34.69
C THR A 150 -66.76 -29.40 34.06
N SER A 151 -67.73 -30.29 33.89
CA SER A 151 -69.15 -29.88 33.89
C SER A 151 -70.09 -31.07 34.13
N LYS A 152 -70.12 -31.56 35.37
CA LYS A 152 -71.33 -32.21 35.89
C LYS A 152 -71.59 -31.76 37.32
N SER A 153 -72.86 -31.38 37.53
CA SER A 153 -73.64 -31.52 38.77
C SER A 153 -73.80 -30.26 39.62
N LYS A 154 -75.07 -29.80 39.64
CA LYS A 154 -75.87 -29.21 40.75
C LYS A 154 -76.60 -27.93 40.30
N ASP A 155 -77.92 -27.78 40.40
CA ASP A 155 -78.88 -28.35 41.37
C ASP A 155 -80.29 -28.51 40.79
N ASN A 156 -80.98 -29.54 41.28
CA ASN A 156 -82.44 -29.65 41.28
C ASN A 156 -83.00 -28.88 42.49
N ASN A 157 -83.96 -27.97 42.28
CA ASN A 157 -85.23 -27.90 43.03
C ASN A 157 -86.17 -26.86 42.41
#